data_AF-A0A7J9HI73-F1
#
_entry.id   AF-A0A7J9HI73-F1
#
_cell.length_a   1.000
_cell.length_b   1.000
_cell.length_c   1.000
_cell.angle_alpha   90.00
_cell.angle_beta   90.00
_cell.angle_gamma   90.00
#
_symmetry.space_group_name_H-M   'P 1'
#
loop_
_entity.id
_entity.type
_entity.pdbx_description
1 polymer ?
#
loop_
_entity_poly.entity_id
_entity_poly.type
_entity_poly.pdbx_seq_one_letter_code
_entity_poly.pdbx_strand_id
1 'polypeptide(L)'
;MITWPQFSEQFFNEKLIVQILKIGVGVGVEVSVRWGEEEKLGVLVEKHQVEKAIDMLMDGGEEGENRRVRARELAEIARKSLENGGSSYCNMSLLVRDILEEITKSP
;
A
#
# COMPACT_ATOMS: atom_id res chain seq x y z
N MET A 1 -2.70 7.59 -4.78
CA MET A 1 -1.87 7.91 -3.59
C MET A 1 -0.53 8.44 -4.06
N ILE A 2 0.02 9.46 -3.40
CA ILE A 2 1.45 9.79 -3.53
C ILE A 2 2.20 9.01 -2.46
N THR A 3 3.21 8.24 -2.84
CA THR A 3 4.05 7.51 -1.89
C THR A 3 5.23 8.37 -1.49
N TRP A 4 5.43 8.49 -0.17
CA TRP A 4 6.52 9.25 0.45
C TRP A 4 7.15 8.38 1.55
N PRO A 5 7.95 7.36 1.16
CA PRO A 5 8.55 6.46 2.13
C PRO A 5 9.58 7.21 2.99
N GLN A 6 9.63 6.86 4.28
CA GLN A 6 10.55 7.43 5.27
C GLN A 6 11.52 6.35 5.78
N PHE A 7 10.99 5.19 6.19
CA PHE A 7 11.78 4.11 6.79
C PHE A 7 11.04 2.75 6.70
N SER A 8 11.71 1.69 7.17
CA SER A 8 11.15 0.33 7.30
C SER A 8 10.61 -0.21 5.96
N GLU A 9 9.45 -0.87 5.98
CA GLU A 9 8.85 -1.57 4.85
C GLU A 9 8.22 -0.64 3.81
N GLN A 10 8.18 0.67 4.07
CA GLN A 10 7.51 1.64 3.21
C GLN A 10 8.08 1.69 1.79
N PHE A 11 9.38 1.43 1.62
CA PHE A 11 10.02 1.34 0.31
C PHE A 11 9.52 0.13 -0.50
N PHE A 12 9.27 -1.00 0.16
CA PHE A 12 8.65 -2.16 -0.50
C PHE A 12 7.18 -1.89 -0.82
N ASN A 13 6.45 -1.25 0.10
CA ASN A 13 5.06 -0.87 -0.12
C ASN A 13 4.94 0.13 -1.29
N GLU A 14 5.87 1.06 -1.44
CA GLU A 14 5.93 1.93 -2.61
C GLU A 14 6.07 1.12 -3.91
N LYS A 15 6.98 0.15 -3.98
CA LYS A 15 7.12 -0.70 -5.18
C LYS A 15 5.83 -1.44 -5.49
N LEU A 16 5.15 -1.97 -4.47
CA LEU A 16 3.83 -2.59 -4.63
C LEU A 16 2.81 -1.60 -5.19
N ILE A 17 2.70 -0.40 -4.62
CA ILE A 17 1.71 0.61 -5.01
C ILE A 17 1.97 1.17 -6.41
N VAL A 18 3.22 1.52 -6.72
CA VAL A 18 3.61 2.26 -7.93
C VAL A 18 3.90 1.32 -9.09
N GLN A 19 4.68 0.25 -8.87
CA GLN A 19 5.17 -0.60 -9.97
C GLN A 19 4.24 -1.79 -10.25
N ILE A 20 3.71 -2.42 -9.21
CA ILE A 20 2.90 -3.63 -9.34
C ILE A 20 1.43 -3.28 -9.55
N LEU A 21 0.80 -2.63 -8.56
CA LEU A 21 -0.61 -2.25 -8.60
C LEU A 21 -0.86 -1.06 -9.53
N LYS A 22 0.16 -0.22 -9.74
CA LYS A 22 0.10 0.98 -10.58
C LYS A 22 -1.08 1.89 -10.18
N ILE A 23 -1.26 2.15 -8.89
CA ILE A 23 -2.35 2.99 -8.34
C ILE A 23 -1.83 4.26 -7.64
N GLY A 24 -0.52 4.48 -7.67
CA GLY A 24 0.10 5.63 -7.03
C GLY A 24 1.26 6.20 -7.84
N VAL A 25 1.80 7.29 -7.31
CA VAL A 25 2.94 8.04 -7.86
C VAL A 25 3.95 8.22 -6.73
N GLY A 26 5.23 7.95 -7.00
CA GLY A 26 6.30 8.21 -6.03
C GLY A 26 6.72 9.68 -6.01
N VAL A 27 6.98 10.22 -4.83
CA VAL A 27 7.50 11.59 -4.69
C VAL A 27 9.01 11.69 -5.01
N GLY A 28 9.71 10.55 -5.07
CA GLY A 28 11.12 10.47 -5.47
C GLY A 28 12.13 10.28 -4.34
N VAL A 29 11.74 9.71 -3.20
CA VAL A 29 12.69 9.33 -2.14
C VAL A 29 13.34 8.01 -2.50
N GLU A 30 14.68 8.01 -2.68
CA GLU A 30 15.44 6.82 -3.08
C GLU A 30 16.27 6.20 -1.94
N VAL A 31 16.44 6.92 -0.82
CA VAL A 31 17.30 6.51 0.30
C VAL A 31 16.46 6.26 1.54
N SER A 32 16.64 5.08 2.15
CA SER A 32 16.02 4.74 3.43
C SER A 32 16.79 5.33 4.59
N VAL A 33 16.09 5.97 5.53
CA VAL A 33 16.69 6.43 6.77
C VAL A 33 16.56 5.34 7.83
N ARG A 34 17.61 5.13 8.63
CA ARG A 34 17.44 4.36 9.86
C ARG A 34 16.57 5.17 10.81
N TRP A 35 15.60 4.51 11.42
CA TRP A 35 14.74 5.11 12.44
C TRP A 35 15.59 5.75 13.54
N GLY A 36 15.35 7.04 13.83
CA GLY A 36 16.12 7.85 14.77
C GLY A 36 17.34 8.57 14.18
N GLU A 37 17.60 8.45 12.87
CA GLU A 37 18.67 9.16 12.16
C GLU A 37 18.15 10.18 11.13
N GLU A 38 16.89 10.60 11.26
CA GLU A 38 16.18 11.45 10.30
C GLU A 38 16.90 12.79 10.05
N GLU A 39 17.46 13.41 11.10
CA GLU A 39 18.18 14.68 11.00
C GLU A 39 19.48 14.60 10.17
N LYS A 40 20.05 13.40 9.98
CA LYS A 40 21.36 13.25 9.30
C LYS A 40 21.29 13.39 7.79
N LEU A 41 20.11 13.19 7.19
CA LEU A 41 19.95 13.13 5.73
C LEU A 41 19.49 14.46 5.10
N GLY A 42 19.14 15.46 5.91
CA GLY A 42 18.69 16.75 5.42
C GLY A 42 17.41 16.65 4.57
N VAL A 43 17.26 17.53 3.59
CA VAL A 43 16.09 17.57 2.72
C VAL A 43 16.26 16.56 1.58
N LEU A 44 15.40 15.53 1.56
CA LEU A 44 15.40 14.48 0.53
C LEU A 44 14.43 14.74 -0.63
N VAL A 45 13.49 15.67 -0.46
CA VAL A 45 12.46 15.99 -1.44
C VAL A 45 12.32 17.50 -1.53
N GLU A 46 12.49 18.03 -2.74
CA GLU A 46 12.29 19.44 -3.01
C GLU A 46 10.84 19.75 -3.41
N LYS A 47 10.45 21.02 -3.26
CA LYS A 47 9.12 21.52 -3.64
C LYS A 47 8.71 21.10 -5.05
N HIS A 48 9.62 21.18 -6.02
CA HIS A 48 9.31 20.87 -7.42
C HIS A 48 8.96 19.39 -7.63
N GLN A 49 9.52 18.48 -6.83
CA GLN A 49 9.20 17.05 -6.88
C GLN A 49 7.80 16.78 -6.32
N VAL A 50 7.42 17.51 -5.27
CA VAL A 50 6.07 17.46 -4.70
C VAL A 50 5.04 17.96 -5.70
N GLU A 51 5.28 19.13 -6.32
CA GLU A 51 4.40 19.69 -7.36
C GLU A 51 4.21 18.71 -8.51
N LYS A 52 5.31 18.15 -9.04
CA LYS A 52 5.26 17.13 -10.10
C LYS A 52 4.46 15.89 -9.69
N ALA A 53 4.62 15.39 -8.47
CA ALA A 53 3.89 14.21 -8.00
C ALA A 53 2.38 14.49 -7.88
N ILE A 54 2.00 15.69 -7.46
CA ILE A 54 0.60 16.14 -7.41
C ILE A 54 0.03 16.23 -8.82
N ASP A 55 0.72 16.90 -9.73
CA ASP A 55 0.28 17.05 -11.12
C ASP A 55 0.09 15.69 -11.79
N MET A 56 1.06 14.78 -11.64
CA MET A 56 0.97 13.43 -12.18
C MET A 56 -0.20 12.63 -11.57
N LEU A 57 -0.44 12.73 -10.26
CA LEU A 57 -1.54 12.01 -9.61
C LEU A 57 -2.91 12.54 -10.07
N MET A 58 -3.04 13.86 -10.16
CA MET A 58 -4.29 14.55 -10.49
C MET A 58 -4.56 14.64 -11.99
N ASP A 59 -3.59 14.23 -12.82
CA ASP A 59 -3.71 14.22 -14.27
C ASP A 59 -5.05 13.59 -14.73
N GLY A 60 -5.73 14.32 -15.61
CA GLY A 60 -6.97 13.90 -16.27
C GLY A 60 -6.72 13.06 -17.52
N GLY A 61 -5.46 12.91 -17.92
CA GLY A 61 -5.05 12.06 -19.02
C GLY A 61 -5.26 10.57 -18.77
N GLU A 62 -4.94 9.77 -19.79
CA GLU A 62 -5.15 8.33 -19.83
C GLU A 62 -4.50 7.61 -18.63
N GLU A 63 -3.25 7.95 -18.30
CA GLU A 63 -2.53 7.30 -17.21
C GLU A 63 -3.18 7.61 -15.84
N GLY A 64 -3.62 8.85 -15.64
CA GLY A 64 -4.32 9.29 -14.44
C GLY A 64 -5.66 8.58 -14.23
N GLU A 65 -6.48 8.47 -15.28
CA GLU A 65 -7.75 7.75 -15.18
C GLU A 65 -7.53 6.25 -14.99
N ASN A 66 -6.56 5.66 -15.68
CA ASN A 66 -6.21 4.25 -15.51
C ASN A 66 -5.77 3.93 -14.06
N ARG A 67 -5.05 4.84 -13.39
CA ARG A 67 -4.73 4.71 -11.95
C ARG A 67 -5.99 4.72 -11.08
N ARG A 68 -6.94 5.62 -11.36
CA ARG A 68 -8.21 5.73 -10.61
C ARG A 68 -9.11 4.52 -10.82
N VAL A 69 -9.21 4.00 -12.04
CA VAL A 69 -9.97 2.77 -12.35
C VAL A 69 -9.42 1.58 -11.57
N ARG A 70 -8.12 1.31 -11.65
CA ARG A 70 -7.48 0.22 -10.88
C ARG A 70 -7.70 0.35 -9.37
N ALA A 71 -7.62 1.58 -8.84
CA ALA A 71 -7.87 1.82 -7.42
C ALA A 71 -9.33 1.47 -7.01
N ARG A 72 -10.32 1.81 -7.85
CA ARG A 72 -11.73 1.46 -7.61
C ARG A 72 -11.96 -0.05 -7.69
N GLU A 73 -11.33 -0.73 -8.64
CA GLU A 73 -11.39 -2.19 -8.77
C GLU A 73 -10.80 -2.90 -7.54
N LEU A 74 -9.64 -2.44 -7.06
CA LEU A 74 -9.02 -2.98 -5.85
C LEU A 74 -9.89 -2.73 -4.60
N ALA A 75 -10.54 -1.58 -4.49
CA ALA A 75 -11.47 -1.30 -3.40
C ALA A 75 -12.65 -2.30 -3.38
N GLU A 76 -13.19 -2.62 -4.56
CA GLU A 76 -14.27 -3.59 -4.69
C GLU A 76 -13.81 -5.03 -4.37
N ILE A 77 -12.61 -5.42 -4.81
CA ILE A 77 -12.01 -6.72 -4.46
C ILE A 77 -11.81 -6.82 -2.95
N ALA A 78 -11.28 -5.78 -2.32
CA ALA A 78 -11.05 -5.75 -0.87
C ALA A 78 -12.37 -5.90 -0.11
N ARG A 79 -13.42 -5.18 -0.52
CA ARG A 79 -14.77 -5.30 0.06
C ARG A 79 -15.32 -6.72 -0.05
N LYS A 80 -15.29 -7.31 -1.25
CA LYS A 80 -15.73 -8.70 -1.50
C LYS A 80 -14.95 -9.74 -0.71
N SER A 81 -13.66 -9.52 -0.46
CA SER A 81 -12.84 -10.46 0.31
C SER A 81 -13.32 -10.65 1.76
N LEU A 82 -14.05 -9.67 2.31
CA LEU A 82 -14.56 -9.67 3.68
C LEU A 82 -16.02 -10.13 3.80
N GLU A 83 -16.75 -10.23 2.69
CA GLU A 83 -18.13 -10.71 2.68
C GLU A 83 -18.21 -12.20 3.01
N ASN A 84 -19.40 -12.70 3.36
CA ASN A 84 -19.62 -14.14 3.59
C ASN A 84 -19.21 -14.95 2.36
N GLY A 85 -18.29 -15.89 2.54
CA GLY A 85 -17.70 -16.68 1.46
C GLY A 85 -16.50 -16.03 0.76
N GLY A 86 -16.15 -14.79 1.12
CA GLY A 86 -14.95 -14.09 0.67
C GLY A 86 -13.66 -14.72 1.23
N SER A 87 -12.53 -14.50 0.55
CA SER A 87 -11.26 -15.14 0.88
C SER A 87 -10.75 -14.82 2.29
N SER A 88 -10.76 -13.55 2.68
CA SER A 88 -10.31 -13.11 4.01
C SER A 88 -11.26 -13.61 5.11
N TYR A 89 -12.58 -13.57 4.85
CA TYR A 89 -13.59 -14.12 5.76
C TYR A 89 -13.37 -15.62 6.00
N CYS A 90 -13.20 -16.39 4.93
CA CYS A 90 -12.95 -17.83 4.99
C CYS A 90 -11.63 -18.12 5.73
N ASN A 91 -10.53 -17.44 5.40
CA ASN A 91 -9.24 -17.65 6.05
C ASN A 91 -9.30 -17.39 7.56
N MET A 92 -9.97 -16.32 7.99
CA MET A 92 -10.17 -16.04 9.42
C MET A 92 -11.02 -17.11 10.11
N SER A 93 -12.08 -17.57 9.43
CA SER A 93 -12.93 -18.66 9.95
C SER A 93 -12.16 -19.97 10.11
N LEU A 94 -11.29 -20.29 9.14
CA LEU A 94 -10.39 -21.45 9.20
C LEU A 94 -9.43 -21.33 10.37
N LEU A 95 -8.77 -20.18 10.52
CA LEU A 95 -7.84 -19.93 11.63
C LEU A 95 -8.51 -20.10 13.00
N VAL A 96 -9.72 -19.55 13.18
CA VAL A 96 -10.46 -19.72 14.45
C VAL A 96 -10.79 -21.18 14.71
N ARG A 97 -11.25 -21.91 13.69
CA ARG A 97 -11.55 -23.34 13.83
C ARG A 97 -10.30 -24.14 14.20
N ASP A 98 -9.18 -23.89 13.54
CA ASP A 98 -7.92 -24.57 13.81
C ASP A 98 -7.48 -24.34 15.27
N ILE A 99 -7.60 -23.11 15.79
CA ILE A 99 -7.31 -22.80 17.19
C ILE A 99 -8.25 -23.55 18.15
N LEU A 100 -9.54 -23.63 17.85
CA LEU A 100 -10.52 -24.35 18.69
C LEU A 100 -10.23 -25.85 18.73
N GLU A 101 -9.86 -26.44 17.59
CA GLU A 101 -9.45 -27.83 17.51
C GLU A 101 -8.19 -28.11 18.33
N GLU A 102 -7.19 -27.23 18.31
CA GLU A 102 -5.99 -27.40 19.14
C GLU A 102 -6.25 -27.28 20.64
N ILE A 103 -7.15 -26.37 21.05
CA ILE A 103 -7.55 -26.23 22.46
C ILE A 103 -8.28 -27.49 22.93
N THR A 104 -9.18 -28.03 22.12
CA THR A 104 -9.97 -29.23 22.46
C THR A 104 -9.18 -30.54 22.45
N LYS A 105 -8.02 -30.56 21.78
CA LYS A 105 -7.07 -31.69 21.79
C LYS A 105 -6.09 -31.65 22.98
N SER A 106 -5.94 -30.51 23.65
CA SER A 106 -5.02 -30.36 24.80
C SER A 106 -5.74 -30.76 26.10
N PRO A 107 -5.30 -31.83 26.81
CA PRO A 107 -5.97 -32.35 28.01
C PRO A 107 -5.89 -31.43 29.23
#